data_AF-A0A971DY70-F1
#
_entry.id   AF-A0A971DY70-F1
#
_cell.length_a   1.000
_cell.length_b   1.000
_cell.length_c   1.000
_cell.angle_alpha   90.00
_cell.angle_beta   90.00
_cell.angle_gamma   90.00
#
_symmetry.space_group_name_H-M   'P 1'
#
loop_
_entity.id
_entity.type
_entity.pdbx_description
1 polymer ?
#
loop_
_entity_poly.entity_id
_entity_poly.type
_entity_poly.pdbx_seq_one_letter_code
_entity_poly.pdbx_strand_id
1 'polypeptide(L)'
;MTEELKESVEQPEEVKEVEAQSEAAELKAEPKKKGPKGNVKPRPVTTAEPEADFDWDELESSRGSMASKKKEELVNLYDKTLSTVQEREVVDGYVISMNKREVVVNIGYKSDGIVSLNEFRYNPELKIGEKVEVYVESLEDKKGQLTLSHKKARALRSWDRVN
;
A
#
# COMPACT_ATOMS: atom_id res chain seq x y z
N MET A 1 63.35 -19.27 14.88
CA MET A 1 63.35 -18.01 15.64
C MET A 1 62.11 -17.26 15.18
N THR A 2 61.00 -17.51 15.87
CA THR A 2 60.41 -16.59 16.88
C THR A 2 59.61 -15.50 16.15
N GLU A 3 58.34 -15.23 16.38
CA GLU A 3 57.45 -15.51 17.51
C GLU A 3 56.00 -15.37 17.03
N GLU A 4 55.14 -16.18 17.66
CA GLU A 4 53.71 -15.97 17.74
C GLU A 4 53.41 -14.59 18.39
N LEU A 5 52.47 -13.83 17.83
CA LEU A 5 51.65 -12.91 18.63
C LEU A 5 50.18 -13.24 18.37
N LYS A 6 49.74 -14.25 19.12
CA LYS A 6 48.39 -14.30 19.67
C LYS A 6 48.24 -13.10 20.59
N GLU A 7 47.24 -12.28 20.34
CA GLU A 7 46.65 -11.46 21.40
C GLU A 7 45.14 -11.67 21.36
N SER A 8 44.69 -12.57 22.24
CA SER A 8 43.34 -12.57 22.77
C SER A 8 43.10 -11.22 23.45
N VAL A 9 41.98 -10.59 23.12
CA VAL A 9 41.25 -9.80 24.14
C VAL A 9 39.81 -10.28 24.12
N GLU A 10 39.55 -11.11 25.13
CA GLU A 10 38.26 -11.46 25.72
C GLU A 10 37.21 -10.34 25.65
N GLN A 11 35.98 -10.76 25.28
CA GLN A 11 34.77 -10.12 25.79
C GLN A 11 34.68 -10.39 27.31
N PRO A 12 33.99 -9.53 28.07
CA PRO A 12 32.62 -9.94 28.41
C PRO A 12 31.60 -8.79 28.50
N GLU A 13 30.33 -9.20 28.40
CA GLU A 13 29.13 -8.67 29.08
C GLU A 13 28.86 -7.15 29.11
N GLU A 14 27.72 -6.69 28.60
CA GLU A 14 26.47 -6.74 29.38
C GLU A 14 25.31 -6.13 28.59
N VAL A 15 24.23 -6.91 28.59
CA VAL A 15 22.85 -6.57 28.24
C VAL A 15 22.42 -5.19 28.77
N LYS A 16 21.81 -4.38 27.90
CA LYS A 16 20.84 -3.37 28.35
C LYS A 16 19.44 -3.85 28.00
N GLU A 17 19.03 -4.79 28.83
CA GLU A 17 17.65 -4.99 29.23
C GLU A 17 17.22 -3.74 30.03
N VAL A 18 16.15 -3.09 29.60
CA VAL A 18 15.42 -2.10 30.39
C VAL A 18 14.01 -2.64 30.58
N GLU A 19 13.89 -3.59 31.51
CA GLU A 19 12.64 -3.86 32.22
C GLU A 19 12.70 -3.23 33.63
N ALA A 20 11.49 -2.98 34.12
CA ALA A 20 11.09 -2.67 35.49
C ALA A 20 11.16 -1.19 35.91
N GLN A 21 10.14 -0.59 36.51
CA GLN A 21 8.80 -0.96 37.03
C GLN A 21 8.19 0.42 37.41
N SER A 22 6.90 0.72 37.33
CA SER A 22 5.75 0.24 38.09
C SER A 22 4.60 1.19 37.68
N GLU A 23 3.37 0.77 37.46
CA GLU A 23 2.39 0.66 38.55
C GLU A 23 1.13 0.00 38.00
N ALA A 24 0.91 -1.25 38.40
CA ALA A 24 -0.39 -1.89 38.34
C ALA A 24 -0.92 -1.94 39.76
N ALA A 25 -2.00 -1.21 40.04
CA ALA A 25 -2.85 -1.42 41.21
C ALA A 25 -4.25 -0.85 40.95
N GLU A 26 -5.06 -1.68 40.30
CA GLU A 26 -6.44 -2.00 40.64
C GLU A 26 -7.18 -1.08 41.63
N LEU A 27 -8.26 -0.43 41.15
CA LEU A 27 -9.39 -0.03 41.99
C LEU A 27 -10.69 -0.14 41.21
N LYS A 28 -11.38 -1.28 41.37
CA LYS A 28 -12.84 -1.34 41.31
C LYS A 28 -13.39 -0.57 42.50
N ALA A 29 -14.05 0.56 42.24
CA ALA A 29 -15.12 1.11 43.08
C ALA A 29 -15.87 2.22 42.34
N GLU A 30 -17.06 1.91 41.83
CA GLU A 30 -18.14 2.90 41.73
C GLU A 30 -18.85 2.99 43.10
N PRO A 31 -19.64 4.05 43.45
CA PRO A 31 -20.05 5.20 42.63
C PRO A 31 -20.13 6.58 43.34
N LYS A 32 -20.38 7.60 42.50
CA LYS A 32 -21.19 8.83 42.70
C LYS A 32 -20.50 10.21 42.84
N LYS A 33 -20.84 11.02 41.82
CA LYS A 33 -21.33 12.43 41.82
C LYS A 33 -20.30 13.56 41.67
N LYS A 34 -20.24 14.15 40.47
CA LYS A 34 -20.92 15.41 40.06
C LYS A 34 -20.42 15.85 38.67
N GLY A 35 -21.32 15.89 37.67
CA GLY A 35 -21.00 16.36 36.33
C GLY A 35 -20.85 17.89 36.24
N PRO A 36 -20.08 18.41 35.25
CA PRO A 36 -19.92 19.84 35.05
C PRO A 36 -21.16 20.44 34.37
N LYS A 37 -21.68 21.50 34.96
CA LYS A 37 -22.78 22.31 34.45
C LYS A 37 -22.25 23.26 33.37
N GLY A 38 -22.44 22.90 32.11
CA GLY A 38 -22.31 23.79 30.95
C GLY A 38 -23.67 23.92 30.28
N ASN A 39 -24.24 25.13 30.29
CA ASN A 39 -25.57 25.44 29.81
C ASN A 39 -25.64 25.33 28.27
N VAL A 40 -25.82 24.12 27.75
CA VAL A 40 -26.23 23.90 26.36
C VAL A 40 -27.71 24.23 26.29
N LYS A 41 -28.07 25.36 25.65
CA LYS A 41 -29.47 25.61 25.28
C LYS A 41 -29.99 24.35 24.59
N PRO A 42 -31.07 23.71 25.06
CA PRO A 42 -31.60 22.55 24.36
C PRO A 42 -31.97 23.03 22.95
N ARG A 43 -31.30 22.49 21.93
CA ARG A 43 -31.87 22.51 20.59
C ARG A 43 -33.24 21.88 20.76
N PRO A 44 -34.35 22.52 20.34
CA PRO A 44 -35.66 21.94 20.56
C PRO A 44 -35.66 20.57 19.88
N VAL A 45 -35.60 19.52 20.69
CA VAL A 45 -36.11 18.21 20.32
C VAL A 45 -37.61 18.38 20.36
N THR A 46 -38.13 19.06 19.34
CA THR A 46 -39.50 18.86 18.90
C THR A 46 -39.56 17.37 18.66
N THR A 47 -40.30 16.65 19.49
CA THR A 47 -40.85 15.35 19.13
C THR A 47 -41.36 15.52 17.71
N ALA A 48 -40.65 14.96 16.72
CA ALA A 48 -41.14 14.95 15.37
C ALA A 48 -42.47 14.19 15.44
N GLU A 49 -43.59 14.91 15.38
CA GLU A 49 -44.75 14.36 14.72
C GLU A 49 -44.21 13.77 13.41
N PRO A 50 -44.50 12.49 13.08
CA PRO A 50 -44.12 12.00 11.76
C PRO A 50 -44.68 13.05 10.81
N GLU A 51 -43.82 13.70 10.02
CA GLU A 51 -44.30 14.60 8.97
C GLU A 51 -45.34 13.77 8.22
N ALA A 52 -46.62 14.13 8.35
CA ALA A 52 -47.73 13.25 7.98
C ALA A 52 -47.74 12.95 6.48
N ASP A 53 -46.94 13.72 5.74
CA ASP A 53 -46.71 13.67 4.32
C ASP A 53 -45.24 13.33 3.99
N PHE A 54 -44.54 12.57 4.85
CA PHE A 54 -43.22 12.04 4.52
C PHE A 54 -43.35 10.87 3.53
N ASP A 55 -43.14 11.17 2.26
CA ASP A 55 -43.23 10.22 1.16
C ASP A 55 -41.93 9.40 1.03
N TRP A 56 -41.99 8.12 1.42
CA TRP A 56 -40.89 7.18 1.26
C TRP A 56 -40.62 6.85 -0.22
N ASP A 57 -41.63 6.91 -1.10
CA ASP A 57 -41.50 6.60 -2.53
C ASP A 57 -40.76 7.72 -3.27
N GLU A 58 -40.98 8.99 -2.91
CA GLU A 58 -40.23 10.13 -3.45
C GLU A 58 -38.74 10.06 -3.05
N LEU A 59 -38.47 9.73 -1.77
CA LEU A 59 -37.11 9.55 -1.28
C LEU A 59 -36.44 8.35 -1.94
N GLU A 60 -37.13 7.21 -2.08
CA GLU A 60 -36.58 6.01 -2.72
C GLU A 60 -36.33 6.24 -4.21
N SER A 61 -37.16 7.01 -4.90
CA SER A 61 -36.97 7.37 -6.31
C SER A 61 -35.80 8.34 -6.50
N SER A 62 -35.73 9.40 -5.69
CA SER A 62 -34.64 10.38 -5.72
C SER A 62 -33.30 9.79 -5.27
N ARG A 63 -33.32 9.03 -4.17
CA ARG A 63 -32.17 8.28 -3.65
C ARG A 63 -31.80 7.15 -4.59
N GLY A 64 -32.74 6.47 -5.24
CA GLY A 64 -32.49 5.38 -6.17
C GLY A 64 -31.77 5.84 -7.43
N SER A 65 -32.21 6.96 -8.01
CA SER A 65 -31.53 7.59 -9.15
C SER A 65 -30.12 8.09 -8.78
N MET A 66 -30.00 8.81 -7.65
CA MET A 66 -28.71 9.33 -7.18
C MET A 66 -27.77 8.23 -6.68
N ALA A 67 -28.29 7.19 -6.04
CA ALA A 67 -27.52 6.03 -5.58
C ALA A 67 -27.08 5.16 -6.75
N SER A 68 -27.88 5.04 -7.81
CA SER A 68 -27.46 4.33 -9.03
C SER A 68 -26.30 5.06 -9.71
N LYS A 69 -26.42 6.39 -9.91
CA LYS A 69 -25.33 7.21 -10.46
C LYS A 69 -24.07 7.19 -9.57
N LYS A 70 -24.24 7.31 -8.25
CA LYS A 70 -23.13 7.26 -7.28
C LYS A 70 -22.49 5.86 -7.21
N LYS A 71 -23.29 4.80 -7.37
CA LYS A 71 -22.82 3.41 -7.44
C LYS A 71 -22.02 3.20 -8.72
N GLU A 72 -22.50 3.66 -9.87
CA GLU A 72 -21.78 3.60 -11.14
C GLU A 72 -20.47 4.41 -11.07
N GLU A 73 -20.48 5.59 -10.47
CA GLU A 73 -19.28 6.39 -10.25
C GLU A 73 -18.27 5.66 -9.35
N LEU A 74 -18.72 5.07 -8.25
CA LEU A 74 -17.87 4.27 -7.36
C LEU A 74 -17.31 3.04 -8.08
N VAL A 75 -18.14 2.30 -8.82
CA VAL A 75 -17.69 1.13 -9.62
C VAL A 75 -16.62 1.56 -10.61
N ASN A 76 -16.84 2.66 -11.35
CA ASN A 76 -15.85 3.19 -12.29
C ASN A 76 -14.54 3.62 -11.62
N LEU A 77 -14.58 4.15 -10.40
CA LEU A 77 -13.37 4.48 -9.64
C LEU A 77 -12.62 3.20 -9.21
N TYR A 78 -13.34 2.17 -8.75
CA TYR A 78 -12.72 0.89 -8.40
C TYR A 78 -12.10 0.19 -9.61
N ASP A 79 -12.82 0.12 -10.73
CA ASP A 79 -12.33 -0.49 -11.96
C ASP A 79 -11.06 0.19 -12.49
N LYS A 80 -10.95 1.52 -12.34
CA LYS A 80 -9.72 2.26 -12.69
C LYS A 80 -8.54 1.95 -11.78
N THR A 81 -8.78 1.59 -10.52
CA THR A 81 -7.72 1.25 -9.56
C THR A 81 -7.29 -0.21 -9.65
N LEU A 82 -8.15 -1.09 -10.16
CA LEU A 82 -7.83 -2.49 -10.40
C LEU A 82 -7.06 -2.62 -11.71
N SER A 83 -5.75 -2.42 -11.63
CA SER A 83 -4.86 -2.74 -12.76
C SER A 83 -4.83 -4.26 -12.97
N THR A 84 -5.60 -4.74 -13.94
CA THR A 84 -5.54 -6.12 -14.41
C THR A 84 -4.33 -6.30 -15.32
N VAL A 85 -3.20 -6.68 -14.76
CA VAL A 85 -2.00 -7.01 -15.54
C VAL A 85 -2.11 -8.43 -16.06
N GLN A 86 -1.92 -8.63 -17.36
CA GLN A 86 -1.85 -9.97 -17.95
C GLN A 86 -0.40 -10.45 -18.12
N GLU A 87 -0.20 -11.77 -18.14
CA GLU A 87 1.06 -12.33 -18.59
C GLU A 87 1.32 -11.91 -20.03
N ARG A 88 2.60 -11.69 -20.36
CA ARG A 88 3.05 -11.33 -21.72
C ARG A 88 2.63 -9.95 -22.20
N GLU A 89 2.28 -9.07 -21.28
CA GLU A 89 1.99 -7.68 -21.57
C GLU A 89 3.22 -6.79 -21.29
N VAL A 90 3.31 -5.67 -22.00
CA VAL A 90 4.28 -4.60 -21.69
C VAL A 90 3.56 -3.55 -20.86
N VAL A 91 4.06 -3.32 -19.65
CA VAL A 91 3.48 -2.38 -18.67
C VAL A 91 4.54 -1.39 -18.24
N ASP A 92 4.11 -0.17 -17.91
CA ASP A 92 4.98 0.82 -17.32
C ASP A 92 5.08 0.63 -15.80
N GLY A 93 6.30 0.67 -15.26
CA GLY A 93 6.56 0.59 -13.83
C GLY A 93 7.52 1.66 -13.33
N TYR A 94 7.65 1.76 -12.01
CA TYR A 94 8.55 2.68 -11.31
C TYR A 94 9.60 1.91 -10.53
N VAL A 95 10.86 2.36 -10.60
CA VAL A 95 11.94 1.76 -9.81
C VAL A 95 11.79 2.17 -8.34
N ILE A 96 11.59 1.20 -7.45
CA ILE A 96 11.51 1.45 -5.99
C ILE A 96 12.90 1.36 -5.36
N SER A 97 13.69 0.37 -5.78
CA SER A 97 15.00 0.08 -5.19
C SER A 97 15.94 -0.54 -6.22
N MET A 98 17.23 -0.31 -6.04
CA MET A 98 18.28 -0.79 -6.93
C MET A 98 19.42 -1.43 -6.14
N ASN A 99 19.67 -2.70 -6.41
CA ASN A 99 20.83 -3.44 -5.92
C ASN A 99 21.84 -3.67 -7.04
N LYS A 100 23.06 -4.13 -6.71
CA LYS A 100 24.12 -4.40 -7.69
C LYS A 100 23.77 -5.52 -8.70
N ARG A 101 22.80 -6.37 -8.38
CA ARG A 101 22.38 -7.52 -9.19
C ARG A 101 20.97 -7.37 -9.77
N GLU A 102 20.08 -6.75 -8.99
CA GLU A 102 18.64 -6.76 -9.22
C GLU A 102 18.06 -5.36 -8.99
N VAL A 103 17.01 -5.03 -9.72
CA VAL A 103 16.23 -3.80 -9.61
C VAL A 103 14.80 -4.19 -9.28
N VAL A 104 14.23 -3.55 -8.26
CA VAL A 104 12.84 -3.78 -7.85
C VAL A 104 11.96 -2.71 -8.49
N VAL A 105 10.93 -3.16 -9.22
CA VAL A 105 10.03 -2.31 -10.00
C VAL A 105 8.58 -2.55 -9.58
N ASN A 106 7.85 -1.47 -9.28
CA ASN A 106 6.41 -1.50 -9.05
C ASN A 106 5.66 -1.23 -10.34
N ILE A 107 4.75 -2.11 -10.72
CA ILE A 107 3.89 -1.97 -11.91
C ILE A 107 2.41 -1.76 -11.54
N GLY A 108 2.12 -1.39 -10.29
CA GLY A 108 0.74 -1.26 -9.81
C GLY A 108 -0.01 -2.59 -9.65
N TYR A 109 0.70 -3.72 -9.56
CA TYR A 109 0.12 -5.03 -9.31
C TYR A 109 0.28 -5.45 -7.83
N LYS A 110 -0.31 -6.60 -7.46
CA LYS A 110 -0.34 -7.10 -6.07
C LYS A 110 1.05 -7.27 -5.45
N SER A 111 2.02 -7.68 -6.25
CA SER A 111 3.41 -7.89 -5.85
C SER A 111 4.34 -6.99 -6.67
N ASP A 112 5.51 -6.70 -6.13
CA ASP A 112 6.58 -6.05 -6.88
C ASP A 112 7.32 -7.06 -7.77
N GLY A 113 7.88 -6.56 -8.88
CA GLY A 113 8.66 -7.37 -9.80
C GLY A 113 10.16 -7.14 -9.66
N ILE A 114 10.93 -8.17 -9.99
CA ILE A 114 12.40 -8.10 -10.05
C ILE A 114 12.85 -8.06 -11.51
N VAL A 115 13.84 -7.20 -11.79
CA VAL A 115 14.52 -7.14 -13.08
C VAL A 115 16.02 -7.26 -12.85
N SER A 116 16.71 -8.05 -13.68
CA SER A 116 18.17 -8.14 -13.58
C SER A 116 18.84 -6.85 -14.04
N LEU A 117 19.83 -6.36 -13.30
CA LEU A 117 20.54 -5.09 -13.63
C LEU A 117 21.23 -5.14 -15.01
N ASN A 118 21.58 -6.34 -15.48
CA ASN A 118 22.11 -6.57 -16.82
C ASN A 118 21.19 -6.05 -17.94
N GLU A 119 19.88 -5.96 -17.71
CA GLU A 119 18.93 -5.47 -18.71
C GLU A 119 18.97 -3.95 -18.89
N PHE A 120 19.48 -3.21 -17.91
CA PHE A 120 19.57 -1.74 -17.96
C PHE A 120 20.95 -1.23 -18.41
N ARG A 121 21.84 -2.11 -18.89
CA ARG A 121 23.20 -1.75 -19.32
C ARG A 121 23.25 -0.61 -20.36
N TYR A 122 22.22 -0.51 -21.21
CA TYR A 122 22.11 0.49 -22.26
C TYR A 122 21.50 1.82 -21.81
N ASN A 123 20.85 1.86 -20.64
CA ASN A 123 20.29 3.09 -20.08
C ASN A 123 20.94 3.39 -18.73
N PRO A 124 22.17 3.96 -18.72
CA PRO A 124 22.90 4.25 -17.49
C PRO A 124 22.30 5.39 -16.66
N GLU A 125 21.23 6.03 -17.13
CA GLU A 125 20.54 7.11 -16.41
C GLU A 125 19.55 6.62 -15.36
N LEU A 126 19.41 5.28 -15.20
CA LEU A 126 18.44 4.67 -14.30
C LEU A 126 18.62 5.16 -12.86
N LYS A 127 17.61 5.88 -12.36
CA LYS A 127 17.52 6.32 -10.96
C LYS A 127 16.33 5.69 -10.25
N ILE A 128 16.39 5.70 -8.91
CA ILE A 128 15.23 5.36 -8.08
C ILE A 128 14.12 6.38 -8.36
N GLY A 129 12.91 5.89 -8.62
CA GLY A 129 11.73 6.69 -8.97
C GLY A 129 11.55 6.94 -10.47
N GLU A 130 12.45 6.46 -11.32
CA GLU A 130 12.28 6.60 -12.77
C GLU A 130 11.23 5.62 -13.31
N LYS A 131 10.52 6.07 -14.35
CA LYS A 131 9.53 5.26 -15.07
C LYS A 131 10.25 4.40 -16.11
N VAL A 132 10.00 3.10 -16.07
CA VAL A 132 10.60 2.10 -16.96
C VAL A 132 9.54 1.17 -17.53
N GLU A 133 9.76 0.72 -18.76
CA GLU A 133 8.80 -0.14 -19.47
C GLU A 133 9.25 -1.58 -19.33
N VAL A 134 8.39 -2.45 -18.81
CA VAL A 134 8.76 -3.81 -18.43
C VAL A 134 7.76 -4.81 -18.99
N TYR A 135 8.27 -5.96 -19.42
CA TYR A 135 7.46 -7.05 -19.94
C TYR A 135 7.26 -8.08 -18.84
N VAL A 136 6.02 -8.51 -18.64
CA VAL A 136 5.65 -9.50 -17.64
C VAL A 136 5.91 -10.91 -18.18
N GLU A 137 6.94 -11.58 -17.64
CA GLU A 137 7.27 -12.95 -18.05
C GLU A 137 6.50 -13.99 -17.26
N SER A 138 6.37 -13.79 -15.95
CA SER A 138 5.54 -14.62 -15.07
C SER A 138 4.88 -13.74 -14.02
N LEU A 139 3.58 -13.94 -13.79
CA LEU A 139 2.83 -13.24 -12.75
C LEU A 139 3.19 -13.74 -11.34
N GLU A 140 3.74 -14.95 -11.22
CA GLU A 140 4.06 -15.53 -9.92
C GLU A 140 5.19 -16.58 -10.04
N ASP A 141 6.29 -16.37 -9.32
CA ASP A 141 7.23 -17.45 -8.96
C ASP A 141 6.81 -18.09 -7.63
N LYS A 142 7.42 -19.21 -7.22
CA LYS A 142 7.15 -19.94 -5.97
C LYS A 142 7.14 -19.08 -4.69
N LYS A 143 7.70 -17.87 -4.75
CA LYS A 143 7.77 -16.88 -3.66
C LYS A 143 6.77 -15.73 -3.78
N GLY A 144 5.89 -15.73 -4.79
CA GLY A 144 4.92 -14.64 -4.99
C GLY A 144 5.51 -13.39 -5.66
N GLN A 145 6.70 -13.48 -6.26
CA GLN A 145 7.37 -12.37 -6.95
C GLN A 145 7.07 -12.41 -8.45
N LEU A 146 7.00 -11.24 -9.09
CA LEU A 146 6.90 -11.17 -10.54
C LEU A 146 8.29 -11.18 -11.18
N THR A 147 8.42 -11.93 -12.26
CA THR A 147 9.61 -11.88 -13.11
C THR A 147 9.34 -10.95 -14.27
N LEU A 148 10.13 -9.88 -14.36
CA LEU A 148 9.98 -8.83 -15.35
C LEU A 148 11.22 -8.75 -16.24
N SER A 149 11.04 -8.40 -17.51
CA SER A 149 12.14 -8.18 -18.45
C SER A 149 11.99 -6.86 -19.20
N HIS A 150 12.98 -5.99 -19.09
CA HIS A 150 13.07 -4.74 -19.85
C HIS A 150 13.55 -4.98 -21.30
N LYS A 151 14.43 -5.97 -21.52
CA LYS A 151 14.93 -6.30 -22.86
C LYS A 151 13.81 -6.76 -23.80
N LYS A 152 12.90 -7.60 -23.31
CA LYS A 152 11.73 -8.09 -24.06
C LYS A 152 10.75 -6.95 -24.36
N ALA A 153 10.49 -6.08 -23.37
CA ALA A 153 9.64 -4.90 -23.56
C ALA A 153 10.14 -4.01 -24.70
N ARG A 154 11.45 -3.71 -24.71
CA ARG A 154 12.06 -2.88 -25.76
C ARG A 154 11.95 -3.52 -27.14
N ALA A 155 12.10 -4.84 -27.24
CA ALA A 155 11.96 -5.56 -28.50
C ALA A 155 10.54 -5.45 -29.06
N LEU A 156 9.51 -5.76 -28.24
CA LEU A 156 8.10 -5.68 -28.65
C LEU A 156 7.70 -4.26 -29.03
N ARG A 157 8.08 -3.26 -28.23
CA ARG A 157 7.72 -1.87 -28.53
C ARG A 157 8.47 -1.29 -29.72
N SER A 158 9.65 -1.82 -30.02
CA SER A 158 10.37 -1.46 -31.25
C SER A 158 9.72 -2.08 -32.48
N TRP A 159 9.06 -3.23 -32.35
CA TRP A 159 8.23 -3.80 -33.40
C TRP A 159 6.98 -2.95 -33.67
N ASP A 160 6.26 -2.51 -32.64
CA ASP A 160 5.04 -1.70 -32.80
C ASP A 160 5.29 -0.35 -33.50
N ARG A 161 6.50 0.22 -33.37
CA ARG A 161 6.84 1.52 -33.93
C ARG A 161 7.15 1.48 -35.44
N VAL A 162 7.37 0.30 -36.03
CA VAL A 162 7.90 0.16 -37.40
C VAL A 162 6.82 -0.16 -38.44
N ASN A 163 5.54 -0.23 -38.05
CA ASN A 163 4.40 -0.49 -38.94
C ASN A 163 3.48 0.73 -39.07
#